data_AF-A0A495U4Z2-F1
#
_entry.id   AF-A0A495U4Z2-F1
#
_cell.length_a   1.000
_cell.length_b   1.000
_cell.length_c   1.000
_cell.angle_alpha   90.00
_cell.angle_beta   90.00
_cell.angle_gamma   90.00
#
_symmetry.space_group_name_H-M   'P 1'
#
loop_
_entity.id
_entity.type
_entity.pdbx_description
1 polymer ?
#
loop_
_entity_poly.entity_id
_entity_poly.type
_entity_poly.pdbx_seq_one_letter_code
_entity_poly.pdbx_strand_id
1 'polypeptide(L)'
;MEDMSPEVLDPCDLLRTIDSLHEADIRNGFFSRRDGVTGEIQPVTVSEHLADVVSVGLSVRVPRSVRVHFETAKNLYAYAWFVYRFYPVAEQQALTSLEFALRERLAAGVAQSSREGARRSRGLKNLLEEARQRELVSNDRFSWTRERALQRARQRAEFQQIEEMHRLGLTTVEVDYSNIEPLSEDFDQDWIGTFIDTLPRIRNTYAHGSGVLHNSVLHTFEIVSELINQLFSSAR
;
A
#
# COMPACT_ATOMS: atom_id res chain seq x y z
N MET A 1 40.80 -1.94 -25.19
CA MET A 1 40.41 -0.93 -24.19
C MET A 1 39.04 -0.46 -24.61
N GLU A 2 38.00 -0.97 -23.96
CA GLU A 2 36.65 -0.43 -24.17
C GLU A 2 36.63 1.01 -23.68
N ASP A 3 36.10 1.88 -24.52
CA ASP A 3 35.89 3.30 -24.27
C ASP A 3 34.80 3.43 -23.20
N MET A 4 35.22 3.38 -21.93
CA MET A 4 34.38 3.67 -20.78
C MET A 4 34.19 5.18 -20.69
N SER A 5 33.40 5.74 -21.61
CA SER A 5 32.84 7.07 -21.42
C SER A 5 32.14 7.10 -20.05
N PRO A 6 32.35 8.15 -19.23
CA PRO A 6 31.78 8.19 -17.90
C PRO A 6 30.26 8.12 -17.99
N GLU A 7 29.67 7.22 -17.20
CA GLU A 7 28.22 7.01 -17.15
C GLU A 7 27.57 8.29 -16.62
N VAL A 8 27.00 9.09 -17.52
CA VAL A 8 26.34 10.36 -17.19
C VAL A 8 24.99 10.04 -16.56
N LEU A 9 24.72 10.57 -15.37
CA LEU A 9 23.44 10.43 -14.70
C LEU A 9 22.33 11.15 -15.48
N ASP A 10 21.14 10.54 -15.50
CA ASP A 10 19.96 11.13 -16.13
C ASP A 10 19.58 12.45 -15.42
N PRO A 11 19.20 13.52 -16.15
CA PRO A 11 18.73 14.77 -15.54
C PRO A 11 17.61 14.61 -14.52
N CYS A 12 16.73 13.61 -14.68
CA CYS A 12 15.64 13.29 -13.75
C CYS A 12 16.13 12.74 -12.40
N ASP A 13 17.40 12.34 -12.32
CA ASP A 13 18.04 11.81 -11.13
C ASP A 13 18.98 12.81 -10.45
N LEU A 14 19.20 13.96 -11.08
CA LEU A 14 19.98 15.06 -10.52
C LEU A 14 19.15 15.90 -9.54
N LEU A 15 19.86 16.65 -8.68
CA LEU A 15 19.24 17.64 -7.81
C LEU A 15 18.54 18.70 -8.67
N ARG A 16 17.25 18.94 -8.37
CA ARG A 16 16.46 19.96 -9.07
C ARG A 16 16.92 21.37 -8.74
N THR A 17 16.81 22.25 -9.72
CA THR A 17 17.10 23.69 -9.56
C THR A 17 15.85 24.41 -9.07
N ILE A 18 16.00 25.68 -8.70
CA ILE A 18 14.85 26.53 -8.33
C ILE A 18 13.84 26.64 -9.48
N ASP A 19 14.34 26.61 -10.73
CA ASP A 19 13.52 26.73 -11.92
C ASP A 19 12.74 25.43 -12.23
N SER A 20 13.30 24.25 -11.93
CA SER A 20 12.64 22.97 -12.23
C SER A 20 11.92 22.33 -11.04
N LEU A 21 12.00 22.89 -9.82
CA LEU A 21 11.42 22.28 -8.62
C LEU A 21 9.90 22.02 -8.72
N HIS A 22 9.19 22.84 -9.48
CA HIS A 22 7.73 22.81 -9.61
C HIS A 22 7.22 22.01 -10.81
N GLU A 23 8.11 21.54 -11.69
CA GLU A 23 7.74 20.80 -12.90
C GLU A 23 7.45 19.34 -12.56
N ALA A 24 6.47 18.69 -13.20
CA ALA A 24 6.27 17.26 -12.96
C ALA A 24 7.51 16.45 -13.36
N ASP A 25 7.78 15.34 -12.68
CA ASP A 25 8.76 14.38 -13.20
C ASP A 25 8.22 13.74 -14.47
N ILE A 26 9.00 13.72 -15.55
CA ILE A 26 8.57 13.19 -16.85
C ILE A 26 8.10 11.74 -16.75
N ARG A 27 8.64 10.97 -15.79
CA ARG A 27 8.28 9.57 -15.58
C ARG A 27 6.82 9.40 -15.18
N ASN A 28 6.21 10.39 -14.52
CA ASN A 28 4.79 10.36 -14.19
C ASN A 28 3.89 10.47 -15.44
N GLY A 29 4.39 11.05 -16.54
CA GLY A 29 3.64 11.20 -17.79
C GLY A 29 3.40 9.89 -18.57
N PHE A 30 4.07 8.80 -18.21
CA PHE A 30 3.88 7.48 -18.85
C PHE A 30 2.69 6.69 -18.27
N PHE A 31 1.99 7.25 -17.28
CA PHE A 31 0.89 6.58 -16.60
C PHE A 31 -0.44 7.28 -16.89
N SER A 32 -1.46 6.46 -17.13
CA SER A 32 -2.81 6.91 -17.42
C SER A 32 -3.81 6.24 -16.48
N ARG A 33 -4.91 6.93 -16.18
CA ARG A 33 -6.05 6.43 -15.43
C ARG A 33 -7.24 6.23 -16.37
N ARG A 34 -8.05 5.22 -16.09
CA ARG A 34 -9.34 5.04 -16.74
C ARG A 34 -10.41 5.77 -15.94
N ASP A 35 -11.15 6.67 -16.57
CA ASP A 35 -12.30 7.34 -15.97
C ASP A 35 -13.40 6.31 -15.66
N GLY A 36 -13.92 6.34 -14.44
CA GLY A 36 -14.91 5.35 -13.97
C GLY A 36 -16.32 5.53 -14.55
N VAL A 37 -16.62 6.71 -15.11
CA VAL A 37 -17.93 7.07 -15.67
C VAL A 37 -17.91 6.95 -17.20
N THR A 38 -16.93 7.58 -17.85
CA THR A 38 -16.83 7.62 -19.32
C THR A 38 -16.07 6.42 -19.87
N GLY A 39 -15.23 5.76 -19.05
CA GLY A 39 -14.39 4.65 -19.47
C GLY A 39 -13.16 5.07 -20.27
N GLU A 40 -12.95 6.37 -20.50
CA GLU A 40 -11.83 6.93 -21.26
C GLU A 40 -10.51 6.78 -20.50
N ILE A 41 -9.41 6.66 -21.23
CA ILE A 41 -8.06 6.61 -20.66
C ILE A 41 -7.44 8.00 -20.78
N GLN A 42 -7.10 8.61 -19.65
CA GLN A 42 -6.55 9.96 -19.59
C GLN A 42 -5.23 9.97 -18.78
N PRO A 43 -4.25 10.84 -19.12
CA PRO A 43 -3.04 10.99 -18.34
C PRO A 43 -3.36 11.35 -16.89
N VAL A 44 -2.62 10.80 -15.93
CA VAL A 44 -2.79 11.15 -14.53
C VAL A 44 -2.40 12.62 -14.33
N THR A 45 -3.20 13.34 -13.55
CA THR A 45 -2.93 14.73 -13.17
C THR A 45 -2.39 14.83 -11.75
N VAL A 46 -1.68 15.93 -11.46
CA VAL A 46 -1.22 16.22 -10.08
C VAL A 46 -2.40 16.32 -9.10
N SER A 47 -3.57 16.79 -9.55
CA SER A 47 -4.76 16.91 -8.72
C SER A 47 -5.30 15.54 -8.31
N GLU A 48 -5.32 14.57 -9.24
CA GLU A 48 -5.74 13.21 -8.95
C GLU A 48 -4.74 12.50 -8.04
N HIS A 49 -3.43 12.66 -8.31
CA HIS A 49 -2.37 12.15 -7.43
C HIS A 49 -2.54 12.68 -6.00
N LEU A 50 -2.75 13.99 -5.83
CA LEU A 50 -3.00 14.57 -4.51
C LEU A 50 -4.30 14.07 -3.88
N ALA A 51 -5.37 13.87 -4.66
CA ALA A 51 -6.61 13.32 -4.17
C ALA A 51 -6.42 11.89 -3.61
N ASP A 52 -5.66 11.05 -4.32
CA ASP A 52 -5.30 9.71 -3.84
C ASP A 52 -4.53 9.79 -2.51
N VAL A 53 -3.52 10.66 -2.40
CA VAL A 53 -2.76 10.88 -1.16
C VAL A 53 -3.66 11.38 -0.02
N VAL A 54 -4.64 12.24 -0.30
CA VAL A 54 -5.58 12.75 0.70
C VAL A 54 -6.53 11.66 1.18
N SER A 55 -6.92 10.71 0.31
CA SER A 55 -7.85 9.63 0.64
C SER A 55 -7.33 8.71 1.75
N VAL A 56 -6.00 8.58 1.89
CA VAL A 56 -5.37 7.79 2.96
C VAL A 56 -5.17 8.64 4.22
N GLY A 57 -5.79 8.20 5.32
CA GLY A 57 -5.85 8.98 6.56
C GLY A 57 -5.82 8.12 7.82
N LEU A 58 -5.24 8.69 8.88
CA LEU A 58 -5.25 8.08 10.21
C LEU A 58 -6.32 8.71 11.09
N SER A 59 -7.03 7.88 11.85
CA SER A 59 -8.04 8.27 12.81
C SER A 59 -7.45 9.15 13.92
N VAL A 60 -8.26 10.07 14.47
CA VAL A 60 -7.88 10.90 15.62
C VAL A 60 -7.48 10.11 16.87
N ARG A 61 -7.93 8.84 16.96
CA ARG A 61 -7.55 7.90 18.05
C ARG A 61 -6.09 7.46 17.98
N VAL A 62 -5.45 7.58 16.82
CA VAL A 62 -4.04 7.27 16.65
C VAL A 62 -3.19 8.37 17.32
N PRO A 63 -2.15 8.01 18.10
CA PRO A 63 -1.28 8.97 18.78
C PRO A 63 -0.73 10.05 17.85
N ARG A 64 -0.65 11.28 18.37
CA ARG A 64 -0.22 12.45 17.58
C ARG A 64 1.16 12.23 16.95
N SER A 65 2.08 11.62 17.68
CA SER A 65 3.42 11.26 17.21
C SER A 65 3.38 10.40 15.95
N VAL A 66 2.58 9.34 15.94
CA VAL A 66 2.40 8.44 14.79
C VAL A 66 1.73 9.17 13.64
N ARG A 67 0.68 9.96 13.91
CA ARG A 67 -0.01 10.75 12.87
C ARG A 67 0.92 11.72 12.17
N VAL A 68 1.74 12.47 12.91
CA VAL A 68 2.73 13.38 12.33
C VAL A 68 3.75 12.61 11.48
N HIS A 69 4.24 11.47 11.97
CA HIS A 69 5.20 10.64 11.23
C HIS A 69 4.62 10.10 9.91
N PHE A 70 3.33 9.72 9.91
CA PHE A 70 2.61 9.27 8.71
C PHE A 70 2.29 10.42 7.74
N GLU A 71 1.96 11.61 8.23
CA GLU A 71 1.80 12.80 7.37
C GLU A 71 3.12 13.17 6.68
N THR A 72 4.28 12.92 7.29
CA THR A 72 5.57 13.01 6.58
C THR A 72 5.65 12.04 5.41
N ALA A 73 5.17 10.80 5.57
CA ALA A 73 5.10 9.83 4.47
C ALA A 73 4.19 10.33 3.33
N LYS A 74 3.02 10.89 3.67
CA LYS A 74 2.08 11.45 2.70
C LYS A 74 2.66 12.65 1.96
N ASN A 75 3.38 13.53 2.65
CA ASN A 75 4.05 14.65 2.01
C ASN A 75 5.13 14.15 1.04
N LEU A 76 5.95 13.17 1.43
CA LEU A 76 6.92 12.56 0.51
C LEU A 76 6.22 11.96 -0.73
N TYR A 77 5.08 11.30 -0.53
CA TYR A 77 4.30 10.73 -1.62
C TYR A 77 3.72 11.84 -2.53
N ALA A 78 3.14 12.90 -1.97
CA ALA A 78 2.69 14.07 -2.73
C ALA A 78 3.82 14.65 -3.59
N TYR A 79 5.01 14.83 -3.01
CA TYR A 79 6.18 15.34 -3.73
C TYR A 79 6.82 14.33 -4.70
N ALA A 80 6.46 13.05 -4.64
CA ALA A 80 6.90 12.06 -5.63
C ALA A 80 6.37 12.33 -7.04
N TRP A 81 5.34 13.18 -7.16
CA TRP A 81 4.90 13.72 -8.44
C TRP A 81 5.98 14.56 -9.14
N PHE A 82 6.73 15.32 -8.36
CA PHE A 82 7.80 16.19 -8.85
C PHE A 82 9.16 15.47 -8.82
N VAL A 83 9.36 14.52 -7.91
CA VAL A 83 10.61 13.75 -7.83
C VAL A 83 10.28 12.26 -7.77
N TYR A 84 10.29 11.56 -8.91
CA TYR A 84 9.80 10.18 -8.98
C TYR A 84 10.54 9.23 -8.02
N ARG A 85 11.82 9.48 -7.73
CA ARG A 85 12.59 8.69 -6.75
C ARG A 85 12.08 8.80 -5.31
N PHE A 86 11.14 9.72 -5.01
CA PHE A 86 10.51 9.80 -3.70
C PHE A 86 9.41 8.75 -3.48
N TYR A 87 8.92 8.05 -4.50
CA TYR A 87 7.93 6.98 -4.32
C TYR A 87 8.43 5.87 -3.35
N PRO A 88 9.60 5.24 -3.58
CA PRO A 88 10.21 4.31 -2.60
C PRO A 88 10.42 4.91 -1.21
N VAL A 89 10.85 6.17 -1.13
CA VAL A 89 11.15 6.86 0.14
C VAL A 89 9.86 7.08 0.94
N ALA A 90 8.79 7.48 0.26
CA ALA A 90 7.47 7.64 0.83
C ALA A 90 6.91 6.32 1.35
N GLU A 91 7.04 5.24 0.57
CA GLU A 91 6.61 3.90 0.96
C GLU A 91 7.40 3.38 2.18
N GLN A 92 8.73 3.55 2.19
CA GLN A 92 9.56 3.24 3.34
C GLN A 92 9.13 4.02 4.60
N GLN A 93 8.82 5.30 4.45
CA GLN A 93 8.35 6.14 5.55
C GLN A 93 6.98 5.71 6.08
N ALA A 94 6.07 5.26 5.20
CA ALA A 94 4.79 4.68 5.58
C ALA A 94 4.98 3.38 6.38
N LEU A 95 5.81 2.46 5.90
CA LEU A 95 6.15 1.20 6.59
C LEU A 95 6.82 1.46 7.95
N THR A 96 7.67 2.48 8.03
CA THR A 96 8.29 2.91 9.30
C THR A 96 7.25 3.48 10.26
N SER A 97 6.23 4.18 9.75
CA SER A 97 5.10 4.67 10.56
C SER A 97 4.28 3.52 11.16
N LEU A 98 4.08 2.43 10.40
CA LEU A 98 3.45 1.20 10.91
C LEU A 98 4.28 0.56 12.02
N GLU A 99 5.59 0.42 11.82
CA GLU A 99 6.52 -0.10 12.84
C GLU A 99 6.49 0.74 14.12
N PHE A 100 6.42 2.06 13.97
CA PHE A 100 6.30 3.00 15.09
C PHE A 100 4.97 2.82 15.85
N ALA A 101 3.85 2.78 15.13
CA ALA A 101 2.52 2.57 15.67
C ALA A 101 2.40 1.26 16.46
N LEU A 102 2.92 0.17 15.89
CA LEU A 102 2.95 -1.15 16.53
C LEU A 102 3.74 -1.11 17.84
N ARG A 103 4.94 -0.51 17.84
CA ARG A 103 5.75 -0.37 19.05
C ARG A 103 5.03 0.42 20.12
N GLU A 104 4.40 1.53 19.75
CA GLU A 104 3.68 2.37 20.71
C GLU A 104 2.49 1.60 21.32
N ARG A 105 1.69 0.93 20.48
CA ARG A 105 0.52 0.16 20.93
C ARG A 105 0.90 -1.05 21.79
N LEU A 106 1.92 -1.80 21.41
CA LEU A 106 2.33 -3.01 22.11
C LEU A 106 3.07 -2.70 23.42
N ALA A 107 3.83 -1.60 23.47
CA ALA A 107 4.48 -1.14 24.70
C ALA A 107 3.46 -0.70 25.77
N ALA A 108 2.34 -0.10 25.36
CA ALA A 108 1.27 0.28 26.29
C ALA A 108 0.66 -0.92 27.03
N GLY A 109 0.64 -2.12 26.41
CA GLY A 109 0.18 -3.36 27.05
C GLY A 109 1.20 -3.98 28.01
N VAL A 110 2.50 -3.84 27.74
CA VAL A 110 3.58 -4.44 28.56
C VAL A 110 3.80 -3.68 29.87
N ALA A 111 3.42 -2.40 29.93
CA ALA A 111 3.46 -1.64 31.18
C ALA A 111 2.56 -2.24 32.29
N GLN A 112 1.65 -3.16 31.95
CA GLN A 112 0.77 -3.85 32.89
C GLN A 112 1.29 -5.22 33.35
N SER A 113 2.31 -5.79 32.70
CA SER A 113 2.81 -7.14 33.00
C SER A 113 4.35 -7.19 33.04
N SER A 114 4.91 -6.71 34.15
CA SER A 114 6.25 -7.03 34.68
C SER A 114 7.49 -6.77 33.80
N ARG A 115 8.42 -6.02 34.40
CA ARG A 115 9.81 -5.84 33.97
C ARG A 115 10.55 -7.17 34.01
N GLU A 116 11.01 -7.70 32.88
CA GLU A 116 12.25 -8.50 32.77
C GLU A 116 12.51 -8.94 31.32
N GLY A 117 13.77 -8.84 30.89
CA GLY A 117 14.26 -9.39 29.63
C GLY A 117 14.46 -8.37 28.51
N ALA A 118 15.72 -7.94 28.34
CA ALA A 118 16.28 -7.15 27.24
C ALA A 118 15.33 -6.83 26.07
N ARG A 119 14.96 -5.54 25.94
CA ARG A 119 14.29 -4.93 24.77
C ARG A 119 15.10 -5.18 23.49
N ARG A 120 15.03 -6.37 22.92
CA ARG A 120 15.43 -6.58 21.52
C ARG A 120 14.46 -5.78 20.67
N SER A 121 14.98 -4.98 19.76
CA SER A 121 14.17 -4.36 18.72
C SER A 121 13.47 -5.46 17.94
N ARG A 122 12.18 -5.68 18.22
CA ARG A 122 11.36 -6.59 17.41
C ARG A 122 11.25 -5.96 16.02
N GLY A 123 11.60 -6.72 14.98
CA GLY A 123 11.40 -6.32 13.60
C GLY A 123 9.92 -6.28 13.23
N LEU A 124 9.58 -5.64 12.10
CA LEU A 124 8.20 -5.43 11.67
C LEU A 124 7.38 -6.74 11.62
N LYS A 125 7.95 -7.83 11.13
CA LYS A 125 7.30 -9.17 11.10
C LYS A 125 6.80 -9.58 12.48
N ASN A 126 7.69 -9.60 13.47
CA ASN A 126 7.37 -10.04 14.83
C ASN A 126 6.35 -9.12 15.52
N LEU A 127 6.36 -7.83 15.19
CA LEU A 127 5.39 -6.87 15.73
C LEU A 127 3.99 -7.11 15.14
N LEU A 128 3.89 -7.38 13.84
CA LEU A 128 2.63 -7.72 13.18
C LEU A 128 2.07 -9.06 13.68
N GLU A 129 2.92 -10.08 13.84
CA GLU A 129 2.53 -11.37 14.42
C GLU A 129 1.96 -11.21 15.83
N GLU A 130 2.62 -10.41 16.68
CA GLU A 130 2.14 -10.11 18.03
C GLU A 130 0.82 -9.33 18.01
N ALA A 131 0.66 -8.36 17.11
CA ALA A 131 -0.59 -7.63 16.95
C ALA A 131 -1.75 -8.55 16.51
N ARG A 132 -1.49 -9.51 15.61
CA ARG A 132 -2.46 -10.54 15.22
C ARG A 132 -2.80 -11.45 16.39
N GLN A 133 -1.81 -11.92 17.15
CA GLN A 133 -2.02 -12.78 18.33
C GLN A 133 -2.82 -12.10 19.44
N ARG A 134 -2.70 -10.77 19.58
CA ARG A 134 -3.49 -9.95 20.52
C ARG A 134 -4.80 -9.43 19.93
N GLU A 135 -5.19 -9.90 18.75
CA GLU A 135 -6.42 -9.50 18.04
C GLU A 135 -6.53 -7.97 17.82
N LEU A 136 -5.39 -7.27 17.78
CA LEU A 136 -5.32 -5.83 17.53
C LEU A 136 -5.54 -5.50 16.05
N VAL A 137 -5.32 -6.47 15.17
CA VAL A 137 -5.61 -6.43 13.73
C VAL A 137 -6.41 -7.69 13.34
N SER A 138 -7.35 -7.57 12.40
CA SER A 138 -8.15 -8.71 11.91
C SER A 138 -8.57 -8.54 10.44
N ASN A 139 -8.70 -9.64 9.70
CA ASN A 139 -9.02 -9.67 8.26
C ASN A 139 -10.43 -9.12 7.95
N ASP A 140 -11.37 -9.21 8.89
CA ASP A 140 -12.75 -8.73 8.77
C ASP A 140 -12.88 -7.21 8.95
N ARG A 141 -11.85 -6.53 9.44
CA ARG A 141 -11.90 -5.10 9.77
C ARG A 141 -11.38 -4.16 8.68
N PHE A 142 -10.92 -4.69 7.55
CA PHE A 142 -10.53 -3.84 6.43
C PHE A 142 -11.77 -3.23 5.74
N SER A 143 -11.73 -1.92 5.48
CA SER A 143 -12.84 -1.21 4.80
C SER A 143 -13.15 -1.77 3.41
N TRP A 144 -12.13 -2.27 2.71
CA TRP A 144 -12.20 -2.81 1.35
C TRP A 144 -12.56 -4.30 1.28
N THR A 145 -12.81 -4.98 2.40
CA THR A 145 -13.10 -6.43 2.42
C THR A 145 -14.25 -6.81 1.48
N ARG A 146 -15.36 -6.05 1.50
CA ARG A 146 -16.52 -6.34 0.62
C ARG A 146 -16.19 -6.11 -0.85
N GLU A 147 -15.48 -5.04 -1.18
CA GLU A 147 -15.10 -4.72 -2.56
C GLU A 147 -14.18 -5.80 -3.13
N ARG A 148 -13.19 -6.25 -2.36
CA ARG A 148 -12.30 -7.35 -2.76
C ARG A 148 -13.03 -8.67 -2.89
N ALA A 149 -13.97 -8.98 -1.99
CA ALA A 149 -14.81 -10.16 -2.11
C ALA A 149 -15.66 -10.11 -3.40
N LEU A 150 -16.19 -8.94 -3.76
CA LEU A 150 -16.90 -8.75 -5.03
C LEU A 150 -15.98 -8.92 -6.25
N GLN A 151 -14.76 -8.41 -6.20
CA GLN A 151 -13.77 -8.62 -7.26
C GLN A 151 -13.49 -10.12 -7.47
N ARG A 152 -13.34 -10.89 -6.38
CA ARG A 152 -13.13 -12.34 -6.43
C ARG A 152 -14.37 -13.07 -6.93
N ALA A 153 -15.56 -12.67 -6.51
CA ALA A 153 -16.81 -13.23 -7.01
C ALA A 153 -16.94 -13.04 -8.53
N ARG A 154 -16.52 -11.89 -9.06
CA ARG A 154 -16.45 -11.63 -10.50
C ARG A 154 -15.43 -12.51 -11.20
N GLN A 155 -14.20 -12.62 -10.66
CA GLN A 155 -13.18 -13.52 -11.20
C GLN A 155 -13.65 -14.99 -11.21
N ARG A 156 -14.31 -15.45 -10.15
CA ARG A 156 -14.90 -16.78 -10.08
C ARG A 156 -15.96 -16.98 -11.16
N ALA A 157 -16.85 -16.00 -11.37
CA ALA A 157 -17.84 -16.05 -12.44
C ALA A 157 -17.19 -16.07 -13.83
N GLU A 158 -16.13 -15.29 -14.05
CA GLU A 158 -15.33 -15.33 -15.28
C GLU A 158 -14.74 -16.73 -15.51
N PHE A 159 -14.11 -17.34 -14.50
CA PHE A 159 -13.55 -18.69 -14.62
C PHE A 159 -14.62 -19.73 -14.94
N GLN A 160 -15.77 -19.69 -14.26
CA GLN A 160 -16.88 -20.61 -14.53
C GLN A 160 -17.41 -20.47 -15.96
N GLN A 161 -17.49 -19.24 -16.48
CA GLN A 161 -17.93 -19.01 -17.85
C GLN A 161 -16.86 -19.41 -18.88
N ILE A 162 -15.58 -19.25 -18.58
CA ILE A 162 -14.49 -19.76 -19.43
C ILE A 162 -14.56 -21.29 -19.50
N GLU A 163 -14.78 -21.98 -18.37
CA GLU A 163 -14.94 -23.44 -18.34
C GLU A 163 -16.16 -23.89 -19.17
N GLU A 164 -17.28 -23.19 -19.04
CA GLU A 164 -18.49 -23.46 -19.81
C GLU A 164 -18.30 -23.18 -21.31
N MET A 165 -17.62 -22.08 -21.66
CA MET A 165 -17.26 -21.72 -23.02
C MET A 165 -16.43 -22.84 -23.67
N HIS A 166 -15.42 -23.35 -22.95
CA HIS A 166 -14.62 -24.50 -23.39
C HIS A 166 -15.47 -25.76 -23.55
N ARG A 167 -16.38 -26.04 -22.61
CA ARG A 167 -17.27 -27.20 -22.66
C ARG A 167 -18.22 -27.16 -23.86
N LEU A 168 -18.74 -25.99 -24.21
CA LEU A 168 -19.65 -25.77 -25.33
C LEU A 168 -18.94 -25.56 -26.68
N GLY A 169 -17.61 -25.49 -26.69
CA GLY A 169 -16.83 -25.22 -27.91
C GLY A 169 -17.03 -23.80 -28.45
N LEU A 170 -17.39 -22.85 -27.59
CA LEU A 170 -17.55 -21.45 -27.94
C LEU A 170 -16.18 -20.74 -27.97
N THR A 171 -16.06 -19.71 -28.80
CA THR A 171 -14.85 -18.87 -28.89
C THR A 171 -14.99 -17.56 -28.11
N THR A 172 -16.22 -17.15 -27.83
CA THR A 172 -16.54 -15.96 -27.04
C THR A 172 -17.75 -16.22 -26.15
N VAL A 173 -17.78 -15.59 -24.98
CA VAL A 173 -18.92 -15.58 -24.07
C VAL A 173 -19.02 -14.19 -23.44
N GLU A 174 -20.22 -13.68 -23.28
CA GLU A 174 -20.48 -12.45 -22.55
C GLU A 174 -20.75 -12.79 -21.08
N VAL A 175 -20.04 -12.14 -20.17
CA VAL A 175 -20.19 -12.35 -18.73
C VAL A 175 -21.05 -11.24 -18.15
N ASP A 176 -22.23 -11.61 -17.64
CA ASP A 176 -23.10 -10.68 -16.90
C ASP A 176 -22.66 -10.59 -15.44
N TYR A 177 -22.14 -9.42 -15.04
CA TYR A 177 -21.72 -9.14 -13.67
C TYR A 177 -22.84 -8.59 -12.77
N SER A 178 -24.01 -8.28 -13.34
CA SER A 178 -25.06 -7.50 -12.65
C SER A 178 -25.64 -8.21 -11.44
N ASN A 179 -25.57 -9.54 -11.42
CA ASN A 179 -26.17 -10.39 -10.38
C ASN A 179 -25.11 -11.16 -9.57
N ILE A 180 -23.83 -10.79 -9.69
CA ILE A 180 -22.74 -11.47 -8.99
C ILE A 180 -22.62 -10.93 -7.56
N GLU A 181 -22.95 -11.78 -6.60
CA GLU A 181 -22.77 -11.52 -5.18
C GLU A 181 -21.61 -12.35 -4.60
N PRO A 182 -20.85 -11.81 -3.62
CA PRO A 182 -19.81 -12.56 -2.94
C PRO A 182 -20.36 -13.73 -2.13
N LEU A 183 -19.72 -14.89 -2.24
CA LEU A 183 -19.93 -16.05 -1.37
C LEU A 183 -19.04 -15.96 -0.13
N SER A 184 -19.30 -16.81 0.88
CA SER A 184 -18.46 -16.88 2.09
C SER A 184 -16.98 -17.15 1.77
N GLU A 185 -16.71 -17.97 0.76
CA GLU A 185 -15.35 -18.30 0.28
C GLU A 185 -14.62 -17.09 -0.31
N ASP A 186 -15.36 -16.11 -0.86
CA ASP A 186 -14.78 -14.89 -1.42
C ASP A 186 -14.24 -13.95 -0.31
N PHE A 187 -14.62 -14.18 0.95
CA PHE A 187 -14.11 -13.47 2.13
C PHE A 187 -12.95 -14.18 2.84
N ASP A 188 -12.69 -15.45 2.53
CA ASP A 188 -11.74 -16.31 3.27
C ASP A 188 -10.28 -16.11 2.83
N GLN A 189 -9.84 -14.85 2.80
CA GLN A 189 -8.47 -14.49 2.44
C GLN A 189 -7.67 -14.04 3.67
N ASP A 190 -6.52 -14.67 3.91
CA ASP A 190 -5.59 -14.24 4.96
C ASP A 190 -4.71 -13.07 4.50
N TRP A 191 -5.30 -11.88 4.48
CA TRP A 191 -4.61 -10.64 4.15
C TRP A 191 -3.50 -10.33 5.15
N ILE A 192 -3.78 -10.47 6.44
CA ILE A 192 -2.79 -10.18 7.49
C ILE A 192 -1.60 -11.14 7.39
N GLY A 193 -1.81 -12.43 7.16
CA GLY A 193 -0.73 -13.38 6.91
C GLY A 193 0.13 -12.94 5.72
N THR A 194 -0.51 -12.55 4.62
CA THR A 194 0.19 -12.01 3.44
C THR A 194 1.01 -10.76 3.78
N PHE A 195 0.46 -9.84 4.57
CA PHE A 195 1.14 -8.60 4.97
C PHE A 195 2.30 -8.85 5.95
N ILE A 196 2.17 -9.83 6.85
CA ILE A 196 3.24 -10.27 7.75
C ILE A 196 4.46 -10.75 6.95
N ASP A 197 4.25 -11.37 5.80
CA ASP A 197 5.35 -11.88 4.97
C ASP A 197 5.90 -10.86 3.96
N THR A 198 5.05 -9.96 3.44
CA THR A 198 5.42 -9.04 2.35
C THR A 198 5.94 -7.69 2.83
N LEU A 199 5.26 -7.03 3.77
CA LEU A 199 5.62 -5.66 4.21
C LEU A 199 7.03 -5.58 4.81
N PRO A 200 7.50 -6.53 5.66
CA PRO A 200 8.86 -6.50 6.16
C PRO A 200 9.92 -6.66 5.07
N ARG A 201 9.63 -7.43 4.01
CA ARG A 201 10.55 -7.61 2.88
C ARG A 201 10.70 -6.29 2.11
N ILE A 202 9.59 -5.62 1.79
CA ILE A 202 9.60 -4.31 1.12
C ILE A 202 10.41 -3.30 1.95
N ARG A 203 10.10 -3.21 3.25
CA ARG A 203 10.82 -2.32 4.20
C ARG A 203 12.32 -2.59 4.20
N ASN A 204 12.73 -3.86 4.26
CA ASN A 204 14.14 -4.24 4.30
C ASN A 204 14.85 -3.98 2.96
N THR A 205 14.18 -4.22 1.83
CA THR A 205 14.71 -3.87 0.49
C THR A 205 15.10 -2.40 0.43
N TYR A 206 14.25 -1.49 0.90
CA TYR A 206 14.60 -0.06 0.94
C TYR A 206 15.68 0.27 1.97
N ALA A 207 15.64 -0.33 3.16
CA ALA A 207 16.63 -0.09 4.20
C ALA A 207 18.05 -0.54 3.82
N HIS A 208 18.18 -1.55 2.96
CA HIS A 208 19.48 -2.03 2.46
C HIS A 208 19.95 -1.29 1.19
N GLY A 209 19.15 -0.34 0.70
CA GLY A 209 19.33 0.27 -0.62
C GLY A 209 18.74 -0.61 -1.72
N SER A 210 18.08 0.02 -2.68
CA SER A 210 17.41 -0.68 -3.77
C SER A 210 17.48 0.15 -5.05
N GLY A 211 17.68 -0.53 -6.18
CA GLY A 211 17.50 0.05 -7.52
C GLY A 211 16.05 -0.01 -8.02
N VAL A 212 15.15 -0.62 -7.25
CA VAL A 212 13.73 -0.76 -7.61
C VAL A 212 13.07 0.61 -7.63
N LEU A 213 12.34 0.88 -8.71
CA LEU A 213 11.66 2.15 -8.94
C LEU A 213 10.26 1.87 -9.50
N HIS A 214 9.22 2.29 -8.78
CA HIS A 214 7.82 2.22 -9.21
C HIS A 214 6.99 3.32 -8.54
N ASN A 215 5.87 3.68 -9.15
CA ASN A 215 4.89 4.64 -8.60
C ASN A 215 3.69 3.97 -7.89
N SER A 216 3.58 2.64 -7.95
CA SER A 216 2.47 1.87 -7.37
C SER A 216 2.54 1.73 -5.85
N VAL A 217 2.68 2.84 -5.12
CA VAL A 217 2.84 2.84 -3.64
C VAL A 217 1.52 3.10 -2.89
N LEU A 218 0.48 3.60 -3.57
CA LEU A 218 -0.83 3.92 -2.97
C LEU A 218 -1.37 2.75 -2.16
N HIS A 219 -1.30 1.55 -2.71
CA HIS A 219 -1.81 0.35 -2.06
C HIS A 219 -1.12 0.07 -0.72
N THR A 220 0.19 0.30 -0.62
CA THR A 220 0.92 0.18 0.65
C THR A 220 0.46 1.23 1.65
N PHE A 221 0.17 2.46 1.22
CA PHE A 221 -0.41 3.50 2.08
C PHE A 221 -1.79 3.11 2.61
N GLU A 222 -2.66 2.56 1.76
CA GLU A 222 -3.97 2.05 2.15
C GLU A 222 -3.83 0.97 3.24
N ILE A 223 -3.03 -0.07 2.98
CA ILE A 223 -2.77 -1.17 3.91
C ILE A 223 -2.23 -0.64 5.25
N VAL A 224 -1.19 0.22 5.20
CA VAL A 224 -0.57 0.79 6.39
C VAL A 224 -1.60 1.61 7.18
N SER A 225 -2.39 2.44 6.52
CA SER A 225 -3.37 3.30 7.19
C SER A 225 -4.46 2.47 7.89
N GLU A 226 -4.97 1.44 7.23
CA GLU A 226 -5.95 0.49 7.79
C GLU A 226 -5.38 -0.26 9.00
N LEU A 227 -4.17 -0.82 8.88
CA LEU A 227 -3.51 -1.52 9.98
C LEU A 227 -3.30 -0.60 11.17
N ILE A 228 -2.76 0.61 10.96
CA ILE A 228 -2.56 1.58 12.05
C ILE A 228 -3.90 1.95 12.69
N ASN A 229 -4.94 2.20 11.90
CA ASN A 229 -6.26 2.54 12.42
C ASN A 229 -6.85 1.41 13.27
N GLN A 230 -6.70 0.15 12.84
CA GLN A 230 -7.15 -1.01 13.60
C GLN A 230 -6.48 -1.09 14.97
N LEU A 231 -5.16 -0.86 15.05
CA LEU A 231 -4.39 -0.89 16.31
C LEU A 231 -4.98 0.01 17.41
N PHE A 232 -5.61 1.14 17.05
CA PHE A 232 -6.14 2.14 17.99
C PHE A 232 -7.67 2.27 17.92
N SER A 233 -8.35 1.32 17.29
CA SER A 233 -9.81 1.18 17.35
C SER A 233 -10.20 0.22 18.47
N SER A 234 -11.37 0.44 19.08
CA SER A 234 -11.93 -0.56 19.99
C SER A 234 -12.26 -1.82 19.19
N ALA A 235 -11.92 -3.00 19.72
CA ALA A 235 -12.50 -4.25 19.22
C ALA A 235 -14.03 -4.11 19.29
N ARG A 236 -14.71 -4.49 18.20
CA ARG A 236 -16.18 -4.55 18.19
C ARG A 236 -16.64 -5.77 18.98
#